data_AF-A0A5C7ZWG5-F1
#
_entry.id   AF-A0A5C7ZWG5-F1
#
_cell.length_a   1.000
_cell.length_b   1.000
_cell.length_c   1.000
_cell.angle_alpha   90.00
_cell.angle_beta   90.00
_cell.angle_gamma   90.00
#
_symmetry.space_group_name_H-M   'P 1'
#
loop_
_entity.id
_entity.type
_entity.pdbx_description
1 polymer ?
#
loop_
_entity_poly.entity_id
_entity_poly.type
_entity_poly.pdbx_seq_one_letter_code
_entity_poly.pdbx_strand_id
1 'polypeptide(L)'
;GKVYVGNDLWHMRSLCFTDKPDFLIGNSYGKYIQRDTRYKGEEFEVPLIRIGFPIFDRHHQHRATTLGYEGMMSVVTQLTNAVLEQLDKETIGMGTTDYNFDLVR
;
A
#
# COMPACT_ATOMS: atom_id res chain seq x y z
N GLY A 1 -1.13 4.56 19.32
CA GLY A 1 -0.77 3.54 18.31
C GLY A 1 -0.54 2.21 19.01
N LYS A 2 -0.88 1.09 18.36
CA LYS A 2 -0.57 -0.27 18.84
C LYS A 2 0.79 -0.69 18.31
N VAL A 3 1.61 -1.37 19.11
CA VAL A 3 2.93 -1.89 18.71
C VAL A 3 2.98 -3.38 19.04
N TYR A 4 3.45 -4.19 18.10
CA TYR A 4 3.54 -5.64 18.24
C TYR A 4 5.00 -6.08 18.04
N VAL A 5 5.55 -6.85 18.99
CA VAL A 5 6.95 -7.33 18.98
C VAL A 5 6.94 -8.84 19.13
N GLY A 6 7.73 -9.55 18.32
CA GLY A 6 7.77 -11.02 18.30
C GLY A 6 6.67 -11.67 17.44
N ASN A 7 5.83 -10.87 16.80
CA ASN A 7 4.78 -11.33 15.90
C ASN A 7 5.31 -11.45 14.45
N ASP A 8 4.71 -12.36 13.69
CA ASP A 8 5.02 -12.57 12.28
C ASP A 8 4.01 -11.89 11.33
N LEU A 9 4.21 -12.08 10.02
CA LEU A 9 3.32 -11.56 8.98
C LEU A 9 1.95 -12.25 8.94
N TRP A 10 1.80 -13.44 9.52
CA TRP A 10 0.51 -14.10 9.63
C TRP A 10 -0.37 -13.41 10.69
N HIS A 11 0.23 -12.95 11.78
CA HIS A 11 -0.47 -12.09 12.74
C HIS A 11 -0.86 -10.76 12.09
N MET A 12 0.04 -10.17 11.31
CA MET A 12 -0.25 -8.93 10.57
C MET A 12 -1.40 -9.11 9.58
N ARG A 13 -1.47 -10.25 8.88
CA ARG A 13 -2.59 -10.61 8.00
C ARG A 13 -3.92 -10.55 8.75
N SER A 14 -4.01 -11.16 9.92
CA SER A 14 -5.22 -11.12 10.75
C SER A 14 -5.60 -9.69 11.13
N LEU A 15 -4.63 -8.86 11.50
CA LEU A 15 -4.86 -7.45 11.82
C LEU A 15 -5.45 -6.69 10.62
N CYS A 16 -4.89 -6.87 9.41
CA CYS A 16 -5.42 -6.25 8.19
C CYS A 16 -6.87 -6.67 7.87
N PHE A 17 -7.33 -7.82 8.36
CA PHE A 17 -8.73 -8.26 8.19
C PHE A 17 -9.68 -7.73 9.26
N THR A 18 -9.23 -7.61 10.51
CA THR A 18 -10.07 -7.18 11.64
C THR A 18 -10.14 -5.67 11.79
N ASP A 19 -9.04 -4.99 11.52
CA ASP A 19 -8.83 -3.55 11.72
C ASP A 19 -8.15 -3.03 10.44
N LYS A 20 -8.94 -2.90 9.37
CA LYS A 20 -8.44 -2.66 8.01
C LYS A 20 -7.72 -1.30 7.93
N PRO A 21 -6.41 -1.27 7.66
CA PRO A 21 -5.73 -0.05 7.29
C PRO A 21 -5.96 0.28 5.80
N ASP A 22 -5.72 1.52 5.40
CA ASP A 22 -5.79 1.92 3.99
C ASP A 22 -4.66 1.31 3.16
N PHE A 23 -3.43 1.34 3.69
CA PHE A 23 -2.24 0.83 3.02
C PHE A 23 -1.37 0.02 3.98
N LEU A 24 -0.63 -0.93 3.39
CA LEU A 24 0.42 -1.66 4.08
C LEU A 24 1.78 -1.20 3.55
N ILE A 25 2.70 -0.81 4.43
CA ILE A 25 4.10 -0.51 4.06
C ILE A 25 4.96 -1.71 4.45
N GLY A 26 5.67 -2.29 3.49
CA GLY A 26 6.53 -3.44 3.78
C GLY A 26 7.33 -3.96 2.60
N ASN A 27 7.83 -5.18 2.76
CA ASN A 27 8.65 -5.87 1.78
C ASN A 27 7.81 -6.77 0.85
N SER A 28 8.46 -7.49 -0.07
CA SER A 28 7.74 -8.32 -1.06
C SER A 28 6.86 -9.42 -0.46
N TYR A 29 7.07 -9.85 0.80
CA TYR A 29 6.20 -10.84 1.44
C TYR A 29 4.78 -10.30 1.68
N GLY A 30 4.64 -8.98 1.86
CA GLY A 30 3.33 -8.33 2.03
C GLY A 30 2.38 -8.52 0.84
N LYS A 31 2.91 -8.90 -0.34
CA LYS A 31 2.08 -9.13 -1.54
C LYS A 31 1.03 -10.22 -1.33
N TYR A 32 1.33 -11.20 -0.47
CA TYR A 32 0.41 -12.28 -0.16
C TYR A 32 -0.73 -11.79 0.74
N ILE A 33 -0.46 -10.84 1.64
CA ILE A 33 -1.49 -10.20 2.46
C ILE A 33 -2.41 -9.35 1.59
N GLN A 34 -1.87 -8.57 0.64
CA GLN A 34 -2.68 -7.82 -0.32
C GLN A 34 -3.58 -8.75 -1.14
N ARG A 35 -3.04 -9.86 -1.65
CA ARG A 35 -3.83 -10.86 -2.40
C ARG A 35 -4.94 -11.46 -1.54
N ASP A 36 -4.63 -11.84 -0.32
CA ASP A 36 -5.58 -12.49 0.58
C ASP A 36 -6.70 -11.53 1.00
N THR A 37 -6.37 -10.26 1.27
CA THR A 37 -7.37 -9.22 1.61
C THR A 37 -8.27 -8.92 0.42
N ARG A 38 -7.71 -8.82 -0.78
CA ARG A 38 -8.49 -8.68 -2.03
C ARG A 38 -9.43 -9.86 -2.29
N TYR A 39 -9.04 -11.09 -1.94
CA TYR A 39 -9.90 -12.27 -2.11
C TYR A 39 -11.21 -12.19 -1.31
N LYS A 40 -11.20 -11.49 -0.17
CA LYS A 40 -12.43 -11.23 0.62
C LYS A 40 -13.39 -10.25 -0.07
N GLY A 41 -12.86 -9.37 -0.91
CA GLY A 41 -13.59 -8.37 -1.68
C GLY A 41 -12.68 -7.20 -2.04
N GLU A 42 -12.97 -6.50 -3.13
CA GLU A 42 -12.16 -5.35 -3.56
C GLU A 42 -12.20 -4.20 -2.52
N GLU A 43 -13.32 -4.02 -1.84
CA GLU A 43 -13.49 -3.05 -0.75
C GLU A 43 -12.59 -3.34 0.47
N PHE A 44 -12.17 -4.60 0.63
CA PHE A 44 -11.31 -5.04 1.72
C PHE A 44 -9.84 -5.13 1.32
N GLU A 45 -9.49 -4.85 0.06
CA GLU A 45 -8.11 -4.86 -0.41
C GLU A 45 -7.28 -3.85 0.42
N VAL A 46 -6.10 -4.31 0.86
CA VAL A 46 -5.09 -3.45 1.49
C VAL A 46 -3.86 -3.42 0.58
N PRO A 47 -3.69 -2.36 -0.24
CA PRO A 47 -2.57 -2.26 -1.16
C PRO A 47 -1.21 -2.18 -0.45
N LEU A 48 -0.20 -2.84 -1.02
CA LEU A 48 1.17 -2.84 -0.50
C LEU A 48 2.03 -1.75 -1.16
N ILE A 49 2.51 -0.81 -0.35
CA ILE A 49 3.58 0.13 -0.66
C ILE A 49 4.92 -0.53 -0.28
N ARG A 50 5.83 -0.65 -1.26
CA ARG A 50 7.06 -1.43 -1.13
C ARG A 50 8.21 -0.57 -0.63
N ILE A 51 8.37 -0.50 0.69
CA ILE A 51 9.50 0.15 1.35
C ILE A 51 10.03 -0.82 2.41
N GLY A 52 11.30 -1.19 2.29
CA GLY A 52 11.96 -2.12 3.20
C GLY A 52 12.76 -3.18 2.46
N PHE A 53 12.94 -4.35 3.10
CA PHE A 53 13.77 -5.44 2.58
C PHE A 53 13.18 -6.81 2.96
N PRO A 54 13.24 -7.83 2.08
CA PRO A 54 13.69 -7.80 0.69
C PRO A 54 12.59 -7.40 -0.31
N ILE A 55 12.96 -6.65 -1.36
CA ILE A 55 12.07 -6.34 -2.50
C ILE A 55 12.55 -7.13 -3.72
N PHE A 56 11.90 -8.26 -4.01
CA PHE A 56 12.25 -9.16 -5.12
C PHE A 56 11.36 -8.99 -6.35
N ASP A 57 10.15 -8.47 -6.18
CA ASP A 57 9.15 -8.37 -7.26
C ASP A 57 9.15 -7.01 -7.99
N ARG A 58 10.15 -6.16 -7.71
CA ARG A 58 10.40 -4.88 -8.40
C ARG A 58 11.89 -4.70 -8.63
N HIS A 59 12.25 -4.08 -9.74
CA HIS A 59 13.64 -3.83 -10.10
C HIS A 59 14.12 -2.47 -9.59
N HIS A 60 15.40 -2.37 -9.25
CA HIS A 60 16.11 -1.14 -8.90
C HIS A 60 15.64 -0.37 -7.64
N GLN A 61 14.65 -0.87 -6.91
CA GLN A 61 14.18 -0.27 -5.65
C GLN A 61 15.25 -0.25 -4.54
N HIS A 62 16.27 -1.10 -4.63
CA HIS A 62 17.44 -1.05 -3.73
C HIS A 62 18.27 0.24 -3.87
N ARG A 63 18.06 1.04 -4.93
CA ARG A 63 18.73 2.34 -5.14
C ARG A 63 17.97 3.50 -4.49
N ALA A 64 16.75 3.26 -4.00
CA ALA A 64 15.94 4.30 -3.39
C ALA A 64 16.51 4.69 -2.01
N THR A 65 16.43 5.98 -1.71
CA THR A 65 16.90 6.55 -0.43
C THR A 65 15.72 6.63 0.54
N THR A 66 15.92 6.24 1.80
CA THR A 66 14.92 6.40 2.89
C THR A 66 15.42 7.27 4.04
N LEU A 67 16.69 7.71 4.00
CA LEU A 67 17.32 8.51 5.05
C LEU A 67 17.49 9.97 4.63
N GLY A 68 17.48 10.87 5.63
CA GLY A 68 17.66 12.31 5.42
C GLY A 68 16.51 12.96 4.65
N TYR A 69 16.73 14.22 4.24
CA TYR A 69 15.73 14.99 3.50
C TYR A 69 15.42 14.38 2.13
N GLU A 70 16.45 13.87 1.44
CA GLU A 70 16.29 13.17 0.17
C GLU A 70 15.37 11.95 0.31
N GLY A 71 15.59 11.13 1.35
CA GLY A 71 14.75 9.98 1.62
C GLY A 71 13.31 10.37 1.97
N MET A 72 13.13 11.44 2.75
CA MET A 72 11.78 11.95 3.07
C MET A 72 11.04 12.40 1.82
N MET A 73 11.70 13.12 0.90
CA MET A 73 11.11 13.49 -0.39
C MET A 73 10.69 12.27 -1.21
N SER A 74 11.53 11.22 -1.25
CA SER A 74 11.21 9.97 -1.94
C SER A 74 10.01 9.25 -1.31
N VAL A 75 9.98 9.11 0.01
CA VAL A 75 8.92 8.42 0.75
C VAL A 75 7.59 9.16 0.60
N VAL A 76 7.57 10.48 0.81
CA VAL A 76 6.34 11.28 0.66
C VAL A 76 5.80 11.17 -0.77
N THR A 77 6.66 11.27 -1.78
CA THR A 77 6.25 11.12 -3.18
C THR A 77 5.62 9.74 -3.44
N GLN A 78 6.22 8.67 -2.92
CA GLN A 78 5.70 7.31 -3.07
C GLN A 78 4.35 7.11 -2.37
N LEU A 79 4.19 7.65 -1.15
CA LEU A 79 2.95 7.55 -0.39
C LEU A 79 1.82 8.31 -1.08
N THR A 80 2.04 9.58 -1.44
CA THR A 80 1.00 10.41 -2.08
C THR A 80 0.57 9.81 -3.41
N ASN A 81 1.50 9.38 -4.27
CA ASN A 81 1.15 8.78 -5.54
C ASN A 81 0.40 7.46 -5.38
N ALA A 82 0.71 6.65 -4.36
CA ALA A 82 -0.03 5.42 -4.07
C ALA A 82 -1.49 5.69 -3.65
N VAL A 83 -1.71 6.76 -2.87
CA VAL A 83 -3.07 7.21 -2.50
C VAL A 83 -3.84 7.65 -3.75
N LEU A 84 -3.22 8.46 -4.61
CA LEU A 84 -3.85 8.94 -5.84
C LEU A 84 -4.17 7.80 -6.81
N GLU A 85 -3.26 6.83 -6.98
CA GLU A 85 -3.47 5.66 -7.84
C GLU A 85 -4.64 4.80 -7.35
N GLN A 86 -4.78 4.62 -6.03
CA GLN A 86 -5.91 3.90 -5.45
C GLN A 86 -7.22 4.66 -5.63
N LEU A 87 -7.22 5.99 -5.45
CA LEU A 87 -8.39 6.84 -5.63
C LEU A 87 -8.86 6.87 -7.10
N ASP A 88 -7.92 6.93 -8.05
CA ASP A 88 -8.20 6.81 -9.49
C ASP A 88 -8.85 5.45 -9.79
N LYS A 89 -8.32 4.35 -9.23
CA LYS A 89 -8.87 3.00 -9.40
C LYS A 89 -10.30 2.88 -8.86
N GLU A 90 -10.61 3.54 -7.75
CA GLU A 90 -11.96 3.55 -7.17
C GLU A 90 -12.95 4.44 -7.95
N THR A 91 -12.44 5.44 -8.67
CA THR A 91 -13.27 6.41 -9.40
C THR A 91 -13.39 6.13 -10.90
N ILE A 92 -12.68 5.13 -11.44
CA ILE A 92 -12.62 4.84 -12.90
C ILE A 92 -13.94 4.33 -13.53
N GLY A 93 -14.93 3.95 -12.72
CA GLY A 93 -16.22 3.41 -13.20
C GLY A 93 -17.08 4.45 -13.93
N MET A 94 -17.21 4.29 -15.25
CA MET A 94 -17.99 5.17 -16.12
C MET A 94 -19.48 5.20 -15.73
N GLY A 95 -20.03 6.40 -15.50
CA GLY A 95 -21.43 6.61 -15.12
C GLY A 95 -21.82 6.09 -13.74
N THR A 96 -20.85 5.64 -12.93
CA THR A 96 -21.09 5.20 -11.54
C THR A 96 -20.27 5.99 -10.54
N THR A 97 -18.96 6.10 -10.76
CA THR A 97 -17.99 6.68 -9.79
C THR A 97 -17.09 7.76 -10.42
N ASP A 98 -17.19 7.93 -11.74
CA ASP A 98 -16.40 8.87 -12.55
C ASP A 98 -16.69 10.35 -12.28
N TYR A 99 -17.76 10.65 -11.53
CA TYR A 99 -18.04 12.01 -11.06
C TYR A 99 -16.92 12.61 -10.19
N ASN A 100 -16.03 11.78 -9.63
CA ASN A 100 -14.86 12.18 -8.82
C ASN A 100 -13.52 11.76 -9.48
N PHE A 101 -13.54 11.49 -10.78
CA PHE A 101 -12.36 11.19 -11.58
C PHE A 101 -11.79 12.50 -12.17
N ASP A 102 -11.20 13.30 -11.29
CA ASP A 102 -10.73 14.65 -11.62
C ASP A 102 -9.42 14.67 -12.40
N LEU A 103 -9.27 15.68 -13.28
CA LEU A 103 -8.04 15.93 -14.04
C LEU A 103 -6.91 16.51 -13.15
N VAL A 104 -7.26 17.25 -12.11
CA VAL A 104 -6.32 17.87 -11.16
C VAL A 104 -6.65 17.35 -9.77
N ARG A 105 -5.64 16.86 -9.05
CA ARG A 105 -5.75 16.32 -7.71
C ARG A 105 -4.82 17.05 -6.73
#